data_AF-A0A9D6W089-F1
#
_entry.id   AF-A0A9D6W089-F1
#
_cell.length_a   1.000
_cell.length_b   1.000
_cell.length_c   1.000
_cell.angle_alpha   90.00
_cell.angle_beta   90.00
_cell.angle_gamma   90.00
#
_symmetry.space_group_name_H-M   'P 1'
#
loop_
_entity.id
_entity.type
_entity.pdbx_description
1 polymer ?
#
loop_
_entity_poly.entity_id
_entity_poly.type
_entity_poly.pdbx_seq_one_letter_code
_entity_poly.pdbx_strand_id
1 'polypeptide(L)'
;MPKTRNESISSLPVIDLAYAVGRLVDMGKATAAEILRLAAERGARIAELQAELSALRQGIAVATAPAARPAAVRKPAAAKKPTAAAKKPARAGKPAVVARPAAAKKPAVAKAPAPKKLTITPQRAAQLKVQGTYIGMMRSLALPEKAKIKAIAKEKGMPAAIAAMKKLSRK
;
A
#
# COMPACT_ATOMS: atom_id res chain seq x y z
N MET A 1 1.08 -2.78 19.58
CA MET A 1 0.32 -2.23 18.43
C MET A 1 0.34 -3.26 17.30
N PRO A 2 -0.75 -4.01 17.04
CA PRO A 2 -0.81 -4.92 15.91
C PRO A 2 -0.79 -4.13 14.60
N LYS A 3 0.17 -4.42 13.72
CA LYS A 3 0.22 -3.87 12.38
C LYS A 3 -1.04 -4.30 11.63
N THR A 4 -1.78 -3.33 11.10
CA THR A 4 -2.99 -3.60 10.32
C THR A 4 -2.61 -4.48 9.13
N ARG A 5 -3.49 -5.41 8.71
CA ARG A 5 -3.25 -6.33 7.58
C ARG A 5 -2.83 -5.60 6.28
N ASN A 6 -3.11 -4.30 6.18
CA ASN A 6 -2.82 -3.49 5.01
C ASN A 6 -1.33 -3.08 4.90
N GLU A 7 -0.60 -2.96 6.01
CA GLU A 7 0.84 -2.60 5.98
C GLU A 7 1.72 -3.70 5.36
N SER A 8 1.24 -4.95 5.33
CA SER A 8 2.02 -6.06 4.77
C SER A 8 1.97 -6.09 3.24
N ILE A 9 0.97 -5.45 2.64
CA ILE A 9 0.73 -5.47 1.18
C ILE A 9 1.54 -4.35 0.50
N SER A 10 1.71 -3.21 1.18
CA SER A 10 2.47 -2.06 0.67
C SER A 10 4.00 -2.27 0.64
N SER A 11 4.49 -3.34 1.26
CA SER A 11 5.92 -3.72 1.32
C SER A 11 6.30 -4.81 0.32
N LEU A 12 5.35 -5.38 -0.41
CA LEU A 12 5.65 -6.47 -1.35
C LEU A 12 6.32 -5.91 -2.61
N PRO A 13 7.36 -6.58 -3.15
CA PRO A 13 7.84 -6.25 -4.48
C PRO A 13 6.69 -6.40 -5.48
N VAL A 14 6.68 -5.58 -6.54
CA VAL A 14 5.57 -5.50 -7.52
C VAL A 14 5.20 -6.87 -8.09
N ILE A 15 6.18 -7.76 -8.24
CA ILE A 15 6.00 -9.14 -8.71
C ILE A 15 5.17 -9.97 -7.71
N ASP A 16 5.43 -9.83 -6.41
CA ASP A 16 4.69 -10.55 -5.36
C ASP A 16 3.26 -10.02 -5.20
N LEU A 17 3.05 -8.72 -5.49
CA LEU A 17 1.71 -8.12 -5.48
C LEU A 17 0.85 -8.67 -6.62
N ALA A 18 1.39 -8.74 -7.84
CA ALA A 18 0.68 -9.30 -8.98
C ALA A 18 0.31 -10.78 -8.73
N TYR A 19 1.26 -11.56 -8.19
CA TYR A 19 1.01 -12.95 -7.82
C TYR A 19 -0.07 -13.09 -6.72
N ALA A 20 -0.03 -12.26 -5.68
CA ALA A 20 -1.03 -12.28 -4.62
C ALA A 20 -2.44 -11.88 -5.12
N VAL A 21 -2.52 -10.89 -6.02
CA VAL A 21 -3.79 -10.47 -6.64
C VAL A 21 -4.34 -11.59 -7.53
N GLY A 22 -3.52 -12.20 -8.38
CA GLY A 22 -3.94 -13.35 -9.20
C GLY A 22 -4.50 -14.50 -8.35
N ARG A 23 -3.80 -14.85 -7.27
CA ARG A 23 -4.26 -15.89 -6.34
C ARG A 23 -5.57 -15.56 -5.63
N LEU A 24 -5.84 -14.28 -5.35
CA LEU A 24 -7.12 -13.86 -4.75
C LEU A 24 -8.28 -13.99 -5.74
N VAL A 25 -8.02 -13.75 -7.02
CA VAL A 25 -8.98 -13.97 -8.11
C VAL A 25 -9.23 -15.47 -8.31
N ASP A 26 -8.19 -16.29 -8.36
CA ASP A 26 -8.31 -17.75 -8.51
C ASP A 26 -9.09 -18.41 -7.37
N MET A 27 -8.96 -17.86 -6.15
CA MET A 27 -9.72 -18.31 -4.98
C MET A 27 -11.16 -17.76 -4.93
N GLY A 28 -11.57 -16.94 -5.91
CA GLY A 28 -12.89 -16.29 -5.94
C GLY A 28 -13.12 -15.26 -4.83
N LYS A 29 -12.04 -14.77 -4.18
CA LYS A 29 -12.13 -13.82 -3.05
C LYS A 29 -12.13 -12.35 -3.48
N ALA A 30 -11.77 -12.10 -4.73
CA ALA A 30 -11.85 -10.79 -5.36
C ALA A 30 -12.14 -11.01 -6.84
N THR A 31 -13.00 -10.19 -7.42
CA THR A 31 -13.21 -10.19 -8.87
C THR A 31 -12.27 -9.21 -9.55
N ALA A 32 -11.92 -9.49 -10.81
CA ALA A 32 -11.11 -8.58 -11.61
C ALA A 32 -11.76 -7.19 -11.74
N ALA A 33 -13.10 -7.14 -11.81
CA ALA A 33 -13.87 -5.89 -11.88
C ALA A 33 -13.72 -5.04 -10.61
N GLU A 34 -13.80 -5.65 -9.43
CA GLU A 34 -13.58 -4.96 -8.15
C GLU A 34 -12.16 -4.43 -8.01
N ILE A 35 -11.17 -5.19 -8.47
CA ILE A 35 -9.77 -4.77 -8.46
C ILE A 35 -9.57 -3.55 -9.37
N LEU A 36 -10.16 -3.55 -10.57
CA LEU A 36 -10.08 -2.43 -11.49
C LEU A 36 -10.81 -1.19 -10.96
N ARG A 37 -11.99 -1.36 -10.35
CA ARG A 37 -12.73 -0.27 -9.71
C ARG A 37 -11.91 0.35 -8.57
N LEU A 38 -11.34 -0.48 -7.71
CA LEU A 38 -10.49 -0.03 -6.60
C LEU A 38 -9.21 0.65 -7.10
N ALA A 39 -8.62 0.17 -8.19
CA ALA A 39 -7.45 0.80 -8.80
C ALA A 39 -7.78 2.20 -9.35
N ALA A 40 -8.95 2.37 -9.97
CA ALA A 40 -9.41 3.68 -10.45
C ALA A 40 -9.66 4.66 -9.28
N GLU A 41 -10.26 4.19 -8.19
CA GLU A 41 -10.55 5.01 -7.00
C GLU A 41 -9.30 5.42 -6.22
N ARG A 42 -8.25 4.58 -6.22
CA ARG A 42 -6.99 4.88 -5.53
C ARG A 42 -6.33 6.17 -6.00
N GLY A 43 -6.38 6.48 -7.28
CA GLY A 43 -5.79 7.71 -7.82
C GLY A 43 -6.45 8.96 -7.24
N ALA A 44 -7.78 9.01 -7.26
CA ALA A 44 -8.55 10.10 -6.66
C ALA A 44 -8.28 10.23 -5.15
N ARG A 45 -8.23 9.10 -4.43
CA ARG A 45 -7.94 9.09 -2.99
C ARG A 45 -6.54 9.60 -2.67
N ILE A 46 -5.54 9.29 -3.49
CA ILE A 46 -4.18 9.81 -3.32
C ILE A 46 -4.17 11.34 -3.53
N ALA A 47 -4.85 11.84 -4.55
CA ALA A 47 -4.95 13.27 -4.81
C ALA A 47 -5.65 14.02 -3.67
N GLU A 48 -6.74 13.47 -3.15
CA GLU A 48 -7.45 14.00 -1.97
C GLU A 48 -6.55 14.07 -0.74
N LEU A 49 -5.84 12.97 -0.43
CA LEU A 49 -4.90 12.93 0.70
C LEU A 49 -3.72 13.90 0.53
N GLN A 50 -3.25 14.10 -0.70
CA GLN A 50 -2.21 15.10 -0.99
C GLN A 50 -2.72 16.53 -0.80
N ALA A 51 -3.97 16.81 -1.17
CA ALA A 51 -4.61 18.10 -0.94
C ALA A 51 -4.80 18.35 0.57
N GLU A 52 -5.28 17.35 1.32
CA GLU A 52 -5.43 17.41 2.78
C GLU A 52 -4.09 17.63 3.48
N LEU A 53 -3.04 16.89 3.10
CA LEU A 53 -1.70 17.09 3.64
C LEU A 53 -1.14 18.49 3.32
N SER A 54 -1.45 19.02 2.13
CA SER A 54 -1.02 20.36 1.74
C SER A 54 -1.74 21.44 2.55
N ALA A 55 -3.05 21.29 2.75
CA ALA A 55 -3.85 22.17 3.59
C ALA A 55 -3.39 22.12 5.07
N LEU A 56 -3.11 20.93 5.59
CA LEU A 56 -2.60 20.78 6.95
C LEU A 56 -1.22 21.41 7.13
N ARG A 57 -0.33 21.25 6.15
CA ARG A 57 0.98 21.94 6.14
C ARG A 57 0.84 23.45 6.10
N GLN A 58 -0.11 23.98 5.34
CA GLN A 58 -0.41 25.42 5.32
C GLN A 58 -1.03 25.90 6.65
N GLY A 59 -1.92 25.12 7.25
CA GLY A 59 -2.54 25.42 8.55
C GLY A 59 -1.53 25.38 9.71
N ILE A 60 -0.59 24.44 9.69
CA ILE A 60 0.52 24.39 10.66
C ILE A 60 1.51 25.53 10.41
N ALA A 61 1.78 25.90 9.15
CA ALA A 61 2.61 27.06 8.83
C ALA A 61 2.01 28.38 9.33
N VAL A 62 0.67 28.49 9.40
CA VAL A 62 -0.01 29.64 10.02
C VAL A 62 0.10 29.62 11.55
N ALA A 63 0.21 28.45 12.19
CA ALA A 63 0.41 28.34 13.65
C ALA A 63 1.85 28.64 14.12
N THR A 64 2.85 28.58 13.22
CA THR A 64 4.27 28.91 13.52
C THR A 64 4.74 30.25 12.98
N ALA A 65 3.86 31.02 12.31
CA ALA A 65 4.19 32.38 11.87
C ALA A 65 3.84 33.38 12.98
N PRO A 66 4.74 34.31 13.37
CA PRO A 66 4.38 35.40 14.25
C PRO A 66 3.24 36.21 13.62
N ALA A 67 2.22 36.48 14.43
CA ALA A 67 0.95 37.07 14.06
C ALA A 67 1.06 38.25 13.07
N ALA A 68 0.62 38.03 11.83
CA ALA A 68 0.10 39.10 10.99
C ALA A 68 -1.43 39.01 11.04
N ARG A 69 -2.05 40.06 11.60
CA ARG A 69 -3.50 40.23 11.78
C ARG A 69 -4.29 39.92 10.48
N PRO A 70 -5.53 39.38 10.59
CA PRO A 70 -6.40 39.21 9.42
C PRO A 70 -6.93 40.58 8.98
N ALA A 71 -6.54 41.01 7.78
CA ALA A 71 -7.17 42.14 7.11
C ALA A 71 -8.55 41.73 6.58
N ALA A 72 -9.58 42.27 7.25
CA ALA A 72 -10.94 42.59 6.82
C ALA A 72 -11.45 42.05 5.46
N VAL A 73 -12.50 41.22 5.58
CA VAL A 73 -13.76 41.21 4.81
C VAL A 73 -13.84 42.19 3.62
N ARG A 74 -13.96 41.67 2.38
CA ARG A 74 -14.82 42.24 1.32
C ARG A 74 -15.25 41.20 0.27
N LYS A 75 -16.51 40.78 0.33
CA LYS A 75 -17.44 40.58 -0.82
C LYS A 75 -18.76 41.25 -0.38
N PRO A 76 -19.66 41.75 -1.25
CA PRO A 76 -19.97 41.22 -2.59
C PRO A 76 -20.31 42.27 -3.69
N ALA A 77 -20.21 41.91 -4.97
CA ALA A 77 -20.95 42.51 -6.09
C ALA A 77 -20.66 41.70 -7.36
N ALA A 78 -21.50 41.55 -8.39
CA ALA A 78 -22.94 41.58 -8.59
C ALA A 78 -23.13 40.80 -9.91
N ALA A 79 -24.29 40.19 -10.09
CA ALA A 79 -24.66 39.37 -11.24
C ALA A 79 -24.51 40.07 -12.60
N LYS A 80 -24.13 39.33 -13.65
CA LYS A 80 -24.85 39.24 -14.96
C LYS A 80 -24.45 37.93 -15.70
N LYS A 81 -25.45 37.13 -16.11
CA LYS A 81 -25.42 36.15 -17.22
C LYS A 81 -26.37 36.72 -18.30
N PRO A 82 -26.51 36.11 -19.50
CA PRO A 82 -25.50 35.71 -20.48
C PRO A 82 -25.81 36.37 -21.86
N THR A 83 -24.87 36.41 -22.80
CA THR A 83 -25.22 36.62 -24.22
C THR A 83 -24.47 35.63 -25.11
N ALA A 84 -25.25 34.81 -25.79
CA ALA A 84 -24.84 33.97 -26.88
C ALA A 84 -24.61 34.83 -28.13
N ALA A 85 -23.48 34.63 -28.81
CA ALA A 85 -23.35 34.96 -30.22
C ALA A 85 -22.32 34.04 -30.87
N ALA A 86 -22.80 33.38 -31.92
CA ALA A 86 -22.16 32.41 -32.78
C ALA A 86 -20.78 32.80 -33.31
N LYS A 87 -19.90 31.80 -33.49
CA LYS A 87 -19.43 31.34 -34.81
C LYS A 87 -18.73 29.99 -34.72
N LYS A 88 -19.16 29.07 -35.59
CA LYS A 88 -18.64 27.71 -35.82
C LYS A 88 -17.48 27.77 -36.85
N PRO A 89 -16.79 26.66 -37.20
CA PRO A 89 -15.34 26.49 -37.09
C PRO A 89 -14.58 26.59 -38.43
N ALA A 90 -13.33 27.03 -38.40
CA ALA A 90 -12.42 26.92 -39.54
C ALA A 90 -11.48 25.70 -39.36
N ARG A 91 -11.52 24.82 -40.36
CA ARG A 91 -10.78 23.58 -40.54
C ARG A 91 -9.45 23.87 -41.26
N ALA A 92 -8.32 23.42 -40.73
CA ALA A 92 -7.13 23.05 -41.53
C ALA A 92 -5.98 22.54 -40.64
N GLY A 93 -5.32 21.44 -41.04
CA GLY A 93 -3.96 21.09 -40.59
C GLY A 93 -3.80 19.68 -40.04
N LYS A 94 -3.21 18.79 -40.84
CA LYS A 94 -2.76 17.43 -40.50
C LYS A 94 -1.61 17.45 -39.46
N PRO A 95 -1.36 16.35 -38.72
CA PRO A 95 -0.44 16.34 -37.57
C PRO A 95 1.04 16.47 -38.01
N ALA A 96 1.72 17.49 -37.49
CA ALA A 96 3.17 17.59 -37.57
C ALA A 96 3.79 16.60 -36.57
N VAL A 97 4.57 15.66 -37.11
CA VAL A 97 5.40 14.71 -36.36
C VAL A 97 6.46 15.51 -35.62
N VAL A 98 6.31 15.65 -34.30
CA VAL A 98 7.35 16.23 -33.45
C VAL A 98 8.38 15.15 -33.15
N ALA A 99 9.62 15.48 -33.48
CA ALA A 99 10.81 14.66 -33.35
C ALA A 99 11.02 14.08 -31.94
N ARG A 100 11.64 12.89 -31.90
CA ARG A 100 12.16 12.24 -30.68
C ARG A 100 13.05 13.20 -29.90
N PRO A 101 12.83 13.42 -28.59
CA PRO A 101 13.86 14.00 -27.74
C PRO A 101 14.99 12.99 -27.51
N ALA A 102 16.19 13.42 -27.87
CA ALA A 102 17.44 12.72 -27.63
C ALA A 102 17.74 12.56 -26.12
N ALA A 103 18.27 11.39 -25.78
CA ALA A 103 19.09 11.04 -24.62
C ALA A 103 19.06 11.97 -23.38
N ALA A 104 18.21 11.62 -22.41
CA ALA A 104 18.37 12.08 -21.04
C ALA A 104 19.49 11.27 -20.34
N LYS A 105 20.48 12.00 -19.81
CA LYS A 105 21.61 11.49 -19.02
C LYS A 105 21.11 10.61 -17.86
N LYS A 106 21.76 9.46 -17.66
CA LYS A 106 21.49 8.54 -16.54
C LYS A 106 21.60 9.30 -15.20
N PRO A 107 20.61 9.24 -14.29
CA PRO A 107 20.79 9.77 -12.95
C PRO A 107 21.81 8.92 -12.19
N ALA A 108 22.72 9.60 -11.49
CA ALA A 108 23.76 9.02 -10.66
C ALA A 108 23.14 8.07 -9.61
N VAL A 109 23.76 6.90 -9.44
CA VAL A 109 23.36 5.90 -8.46
C VAL A 109 23.60 6.46 -7.06
N ALA A 110 22.52 6.83 -6.36
CA ALA A 110 22.57 7.20 -4.96
C ALA A 110 23.03 5.98 -4.13
N LYS A 111 24.06 6.19 -3.32
CA LYS A 111 24.67 5.18 -2.43
C LYS A 111 23.59 4.57 -1.52
N ALA A 112 23.49 3.23 -1.49
CA ALA A 112 22.51 2.52 -0.70
C ALA A 112 22.63 2.87 0.80
N PRO A 113 21.51 3.10 1.52
CA PRO A 113 21.55 3.39 2.94
C PRO A 113 22.10 2.18 3.72
N ALA A 114 22.95 2.46 4.72
CA ALA A 114 23.57 1.44 5.58
C ALA A 114 22.51 0.58 6.30
N PRO A 115 22.81 -0.71 6.56
CA PRO A 115 21.87 -1.62 7.20
C PRO A 115 21.56 -1.14 8.64
N LYS A 116 20.31 -0.76 8.88
CA LYS A 116 19.82 -0.41 10.22
C LYS A 116 19.84 -1.67 11.09
N LYS A 117 20.56 -1.65 12.22
CA LYS A 117 20.50 -2.73 13.23
C LYS A 117 19.06 -2.83 13.73
N LEU A 118 18.41 -3.97 13.46
CA LEU A 118 17.04 -4.23 13.91
C LEU A 118 17.07 -4.66 15.37
N THR A 119 16.70 -3.74 16.27
CA THR A 119 16.45 -4.08 17.67
C THR A 119 15.20 -4.96 17.74
N ILE A 120 15.39 -6.24 18.08
CA ILE A 120 14.29 -7.20 18.23
C ILE A 120 13.55 -6.90 19.53
N THR A 121 12.24 -6.66 19.44
CA THR A 121 11.39 -6.50 20.63
C THR A 121 11.22 -7.85 21.35
N PRO A 122 11.03 -7.88 22.68
CA PRO A 122 10.85 -9.12 23.43
C PRO A 122 9.65 -9.95 22.93
N GLN A 123 8.56 -9.28 22.52
CA GLN A 123 7.41 -9.94 21.92
C GLN A 123 7.77 -10.64 20.59
N ARG A 124 8.57 -9.98 19.74
CA ARG A 124 9.03 -10.58 18.49
C ARG A 124 9.97 -11.76 18.75
N ALA A 125 10.84 -11.66 19.74
CA ALA A 125 11.71 -12.76 20.16
C ALA A 125 10.88 -13.98 20.62
N ALA A 126 9.83 -13.78 21.42
CA ALA A 126 8.94 -14.85 21.83
C ALA A 126 8.21 -15.50 20.65
N GLN A 127 7.72 -14.70 19.69
CA GLN A 127 7.09 -15.22 18.48
C GLN A 127 8.06 -16.06 17.63
N LEU A 128 9.31 -15.61 17.48
CA LEU A 128 10.34 -16.33 16.74
C LEU A 128 10.70 -17.65 17.43
N LYS A 129 10.72 -17.71 18.77
CA LYS A 129 10.91 -18.97 19.51
C LYS A 129 9.79 -19.98 19.21
N VAL A 130 8.54 -19.54 19.22
CA VAL A 130 7.38 -20.39 18.87
C VAL A 130 7.50 -20.88 17.42
N GLN A 131 7.82 -19.99 16.48
CA GLN A 131 7.99 -20.34 15.08
C GLN A 131 9.15 -21.32 14.85
N GLY A 132 10.30 -21.10 15.49
CA GLY A 132 11.46 -21.99 15.41
C GLY A 132 11.15 -23.38 15.95
N THR A 133 10.46 -23.46 17.09
CA THR A 133 10.03 -24.74 17.67
C THR A 133 9.10 -25.50 16.73
N TYR A 134 8.11 -24.80 16.15
CA TYR A 134 7.20 -25.40 15.18
C TYR A 134 7.92 -25.91 13.93
N ILE A 135 8.82 -25.11 13.35
CA ILE A 135 9.59 -25.52 12.17
C ILE A 135 10.48 -26.72 12.49
N GLY A 136 11.12 -26.74 13.67
CA GLY A 136 11.94 -27.85 14.13
C GLY A 136 11.17 -29.16 14.17
N MET A 137 10.01 -29.17 14.81
CA MET A 137 9.15 -30.38 14.89
C MET A 137 8.55 -30.77 13.53
N MET A 138 8.23 -29.80 12.67
CA MET A 138 7.73 -30.06 11.32
C MET A 138 8.75 -30.75 10.39
N ARG A 139 10.05 -30.68 10.70
CA ARG A 139 11.09 -31.35 9.91
C ARG A 139 11.06 -32.87 10.11
N SER A 140 10.78 -33.34 11.32
CA SER A 140 10.79 -34.77 11.67
C SER A 140 9.50 -35.53 11.38
N LEU A 141 8.40 -34.83 11.05
CA LEU A 141 7.10 -35.46 10.76
C LEU A 141 7.05 -36.11 9.37
N ALA A 142 6.15 -37.07 9.16
CA ALA A 142 5.82 -37.61 7.84
C ALA A 142 4.92 -36.64 7.04
N LEU A 143 4.96 -36.70 5.70
CA LEU A 143 4.13 -35.85 4.83
C LEU A 143 2.63 -35.80 5.19
N PRO A 144 1.93 -36.92 5.47
CA PRO A 144 0.51 -36.86 5.84
C PRO A 144 0.27 -36.17 7.19
N GLU A 145 1.21 -36.29 8.14
CA GLU A 145 1.13 -35.66 9.45
C GLU A 145 1.37 -34.16 9.35
N LYS A 146 2.30 -33.73 8.49
CA LYS A 146 2.55 -32.31 8.20
C LYS A 146 1.28 -31.62 7.70
N ALA A 147 0.47 -32.28 6.89
CA ALA A 147 -0.79 -31.71 6.40
C ALA A 147 -1.78 -31.47 7.55
N LYS A 148 -1.95 -32.46 8.44
CA LYS A 148 -2.82 -32.36 9.62
C LYS A 148 -2.35 -31.26 10.57
N ILE A 149 -1.05 -31.19 10.85
CA ILE A 149 -0.48 -30.17 11.73
C ILE A 149 -0.60 -28.77 11.13
N LYS A 150 -0.42 -28.61 9.81
CA LYS A 150 -0.66 -27.32 9.13
C LYS A 150 -2.11 -26.86 9.22
N ALA A 151 -3.08 -27.78 9.13
CA ALA A 151 -4.48 -27.46 9.33
C ALA A 151 -4.74 -26.96 10.77
N ILE A 152 -4.20 -27.66 11.78
CA ILE A 152 -4.30 -27.25 13.19
C ILE A 152 -3.63 -25.87 13.40
N ALA A 153 -2.47 -25.63 12.79
CA ALA A 153 -1.78 -24.34 12.88
C ALA A 153 -2.60 -23.20 12.26
N LYS A 154 -3.35 -23.47 11.19
CA LYS A 154 -4.22 -22.49 10.52
C LYS A 154 -5.48 -22.18 11.34
N GLU A 155 -6.08 -23.19 11.95
CA GLU A 155 -7.34 -23.04 12.70
C GLU A 155 -7.12 -22.55 14.14
N LYS A 156 -6.14 -23.13 14.84
CA LYS A 156 -5.94 -22.96 16.29
C LYS A 156 -4.63 -22.26 16.64
N GLY A 157 -3.79 -21.99 15.64
CA GLY A 157 -2.51 -21.32 15.79
C GLY A 157 -1.32 -22.25 16.06
N MET A 158 -0.12 -21.67 15.95
CA MET A 158 1.17 -22.36 16.16
C MET A 158 1.31 -23.04 17.53
N PRO A 159 0.89 -22.44 18.67
CA PRO A 159 1.03 -23.10 19.97
C PRO A 159 0.24 -24.40 20.09
N ALA A 160 -0.99 -24.43 19.58
CA ALA A 160 -1.84 -25.62 19.58
C ALA A 160 -1.27 -26.71 18.67
N ALA A 161 -0.70 -26.34 17.52
CA ALA A 161 -0.02 -27.26 16.62
C ALA A 161 1.22 -27.89 17.27
N ILE A 162 2.02 -27.11 18.01
CA ILE A 162 3.16 -27.62 18.78
C ILE A 162 2.70 -28.63 19.85
N ALA A 163 1.61 -28.33 20.55
CA ALA A 163 1.05 -29.26 21.54
C ALA A 163 0.59 -30.58 20.90
N ALA A 164 -0.04 -30.53 19.72
CA ALA A 164 -0.43 -31.72 18.97
C ALA A 164 0.79 -32.54 18.52
N MET A 165 1.85 -31.89 18.02
CA MET A 165 3.10 -32.55 17.65
C MET A 165 3.80 -33.22 18.84
N LYS A 166 3.84 -32.56 20.01
CA LYS A 166 4.39 -33.14 21.24
C LYS A 166 3.63 -34.37 21.72
N LYS A 167 2.32 -34.45 21.46
CA LYS A 167 1.52 -35.66 21.76
C LYS A 167 1.86 -36.79 20.80
N LEU A 168 2.10 -36.47 19.53
CA LEU A 168 2.47 -37.44 18.51
C LEU A 168 3.86 -38.04 18.77
N SER A 169 4.81 -37.23 19.26
CA SER A 169 6.18 -37.68 19.55
C SER A 169 6.33 -38.48 20.84
N ARG A 170 5.29 -38.53 21.69
CA ARG A 170 5.27 -39.33 22.93
C ARG A 170 4.64 -40.71 22.74
N LYS A 171 4.13 -40.97 21.54
CA LYS A 171 3.46 -42.21 21.16
C LYS A 171 4.46 -43.09 20.41
#